data_AF-A0A536P0K6-F1
#
_entry.id   AF-A0A536P0K6-F1
#
_cell.length_a   1.000
_cell.length_b   1.000
_cell.length_c   1.000
_cell.angle_alpha   90.00
_cell.angle_beta   90.00
_cell.angle_gamma   90.00
#
_symmetry.space_group_name_H-M   'P 1'
#
loop_
_entity.id
_entity.type
_entity.pdbx_description
1 polymer ?
#
loop_
_entity_poly.entity_id
_entity_poly.type
_entity_poly.pdbx_seq_one_letter_code
_entity_poly.pdbx_strand_id
1 'polypeptide(L)' 'MKTEIPRPSDAVLTRLAAIAVRVEELMAFDQTRNKAPVGLTTIKNDRRRSVEQVLVLLADPELKNYLAKVRGLVT' A
#
# COMPACT_ATOMS: atom_id res chain seq x y z
N MET A 1 -21.99 13.74 16.44
CA MET A 1 -22.42 12.66 15.53
C MET A 1 -21.24 11.73 15.32
N LYS A 2 -21.39 10.42 15.53
CA LYS A 2 -20.30 9.46 15.31
C LYS A 2 -20.17 9.28 13.80
N THR A 3 -19.10 9.79 13.19
CA THR A 3 -18.86 9.64 11.76
C THR A 3 -18.53 8.17 11.49
N GLU A 4 -19.50 7.41 11.02
CA GLU A 4 -19.31 5.99 10.71
C GLU A 4 -18.47 5.84 9.45
N ILE A 5 -17.33 5.15 9.58
CA ILE A 5 -16.49 4.80 8.44
C ILE A 5 -17.32 3.86 7.55
N PRO A 6 -17.51 4.17 6.25
CA PRO A 6 -18.27 3.31 5.35
C PRO A 6 -17.64 1.93 5.31
N ARG A 7 -18.46 0.88 5.32
CA ARG A 7 -17.96 -0.49 5.16
C ARG A 7 -17.38 -0.65 3.74
N PRO A 8 -16.11 -1.07 3.59
CA PRO A 8 -15.52 -1.34 2.29
C PRO A 8 -16.15 -2.59 1.66
N SER A 9 -16.12 -2.67 0.33
CA SER A 9 -16.40 -3.93 -0.39
C SER A 9 -15.24 -4.91 -0.18
N ASP A 10 -15.49 -6.21 -0.42
CA ASP A 10 -14.46 -7.25 -0.34
C ASP A 10 -13.28 -6.98 -1.31
N ALA A 11 -13.59 -6.39 -2.47
CA ALA A 11 -12.60 -6.02 -3.46
C ALA A 11 -11.72 -4.84 -2.98
N VAL A 12 -12.30 -3.87 -2.27
CA VAL A 12 -11.55 -2.78 -1.62
C VAL A 12 -10.71 -3.32 -0.46
N LEU A 13 -11.26 -4.21 0.37
CA LEU A 13 -10.53 -4.86 1.47
C LEU A 13 -9.31 -5.62 0.96
N THR A 14 -9.46 -6.41 -0.11
CA THR A 14 -8.38 -7.18 -0.71
C THR A 14 -7.25 -6.27 -1.20
N ARG A 15 -7.59 -5.15 -1.85
CA ARG A 15 -6.60 -4.18 -2.33
C ARG A 15 -5.89 -3.45 -1.19
N LEU A 16 -6.63 -3.07 -0.14
CA LEU A 16 -6.04 -2.48 1.07
C LEU A 16 -5.07 -3.45 1.76
N ALA A 17 -5.44 -4.73 1.87
CA ALA A 17 -4.56 -5.76 2.41
C ALA A 17 -3.29 -5.94 1.55
N ALA A 18 -3.42 -5.96 0.22
CA ALA A 18 -2.29 -6.04 -0.70
C ALA A 18 -1.35 -4.82 -0.59
N ILE A 19 -1.90 -3.62 -0.42
CA ILE A 19 -1.11 -2.40 -0.17
C ILE A 19 -0.38 -2.51 1.17
N ALA A 20 -1.06 -2.95 2.24
CA ALA A 20 -0.47 -3.07 3.56
C ALA A 20 0.75 -4.01 3.55
N VAL A 21 0.64 -5.18 2.93
CA VAL A 21 1.76 -6.14 2.76
C VAL A 21 2.93 -5.50 2.02
N ARG A 22 2.66 -4.80 0.91
CA ARG A 22 3.71 -4.14 0.11
C ARG A 22 4.40 -3.01 0.85
N VAL A 23 3.66 -2.24 1.65
CA VAL A 23 4.22 -1.17 2.47
C VAL A 23 5.05 -1.74 3.61
N GLU A 24 4.58 -2.82 4.27
CA GLU A 24 5.35 -3.52 5.29
C GLU A 24 6.66 -4.09 4.73
N GLU A 25 6.62 -4.72 3.56
CA GLU A 25 7.82 -5.17 2.83
C GLU A 25 8.79 -4.01 2.57
N LEU A 26 8.29 -2.86 2.09
CA LEU A 26 9.09 -1.66 1.83
C LEU A 26 9.73 -1.08 3.09
N MET A 27 9.00 -1.06 4.22
CA MET A 27 9.49 -0.54 5.50
C MET A 27 10.45 -1.53 6.18
N ALA A 28 10.28 -2.83 5.97
CA ALA A 28 11.16 -3.87 6.49
C ALA A 28 12.57 -3.83 5.85
N PHE A 29 12.75 -3.20 4.69
CA PHE A 29 14.07 -3.02 4.08
C PHE A 29 15.02 -2.12 4.88
N ASP A 30 14.52 -1.27 5.79
CA ASP A 30 15.36 -0.52 6.72
C ASP A 30 15.98 -1.41 7.81
N GLN A 31 15.50 -2.66 7.96
CA GLN A 31 16.10 -3.68 8.84
C GLN A 31 17.06 -4.57 8.05
N THR A 32 18.25 -4.04 7.77
CA THR A 32 19.37 -4.73 7.11
C THR A 32 20.03 -5.81 8.00
N ARG A 33 19.26 -6.71 8.63
CA ARG A 33 19.84 -7.70 9.54
C ARG A 33 20.16 -9.06 8.91
N ASN A 34 19.49 -9.48 7.82
CA ASN A 34 19.56 -10.88 7.35
C ASN A 34 19.44 -11.12 5.83
N LYS A 35 19.84 -10.19 4.94
CA LYS A 35 19.85 -10.46 3.48
C LYS A 35 21.28 -10.59 2.95
N ALA A 36 21.51 -11.63 2.15
CA ALA A 36 22.75 -11.83 1.40
C ALA A 36 23.09 -10.55 0.60
N PRO A 37 24.38 -10.22 0.42
CA PRO A 37 24.79 -9.00 -0.28
C PRO A 37 24.38 -9.07 -1.75
N VAL A 38 23.21 -8.53 -2.05
CA VAL A 38 22.76 -8.26 -3.42
C VAL A 38 23.23 -6.87 -3.82
N GLY A 39 23.61 -6.69 -5.10
CA GLY A 39 24.10 -5.41 -5.59
C GLY A 39 23.11 -4.26 -5.36
N LEU A 40 23.62 -3.05 -5.09
CA LEU A 40 22.82 -1.84 -4.84
C LEU A 40 21.80 -1.55 -5.96
N THR A 41 22.10 -1.94 -7.19
CA THR A 41 21.20 -1.85 -8.35
C THR A 41 19.98 -2.76 -8.22
N THR A 42 20.14 -3.99 -7.73
CA THR A 42 19.03 -4.94 -7.49
C THR A 42 18.09 -4.40 -6.41
N ILE A 43 18.65 -3.91 -5.30
CA ILE A 43 17.87 -3.32 -4.20
C ILE A 43 17.05 -2.11 -4.68
N LYS A 44 17.67 -1.21 -5.46
CA LYS A 44 16.98 -0.04 -6.03
C LYS A 44 15.86 -0.44 -6.99
N ASN A 45 16.08 -1.45 -7.82
CA ASN A 45 15.09 -1.95 -8.76
C ASN A 45 13.90 -2.61 -8.06
N ASP A 46 14.13 -3.40 -7.03
CA ASP A 46 13.06 -4.05 -6.25
C ASP A 46 12.24 -3.01 -5.48
N ARG A 47 12.90 -1.99 -4.91
CA ARG A 47 12.21 -0.85 -4.29
C ARG A 47 11.33 -0.11 -5.28
N ARG A 48 11.86 0.21 -6.47
CA ARG A 48 11.11 0.86 -7.54
C ARG A 48 9.87 0.03 -7.92
N ARG A 49 10.06 -1.27 -8.16
CA ARG A 49 8.98 -2.19 -8.54
C ARG A 49 7.89 -2.27 -7.46
N SER A 50 8.28 -2.33 -6.19
CA SER A 50 7.34 -2.39 -5.06
C SER A 50 6.52 -1.11 -4.93
N VAL A 51 7.16 0.06 -5.10
CA VAL A 51 6.46 1.36 -5.13
C VAL A 51 5.51 1.44 -6.32
N GLU A 52 5.93 1.02 -7.51
CA GLU A 52 5.07 0.99 -8.70
C GLU A 52 3.83 0.13 -8.47
N GLN A 53 3.97 -1.04 -7.84
CA GLN A 53 2.84 -1.92 -7.51
C GLN A 53 1.86 -1.26 -6.53
N VAL A 54 2.36 -0.55 -5.53
CA VAL A 54 1.50 0.23 -4.61
C VAL A 54 0.75 1.33 -5.36
N LEU A 55 1.42 2.06 -6.25
CA LEU A 55 0.79 3.10 -7.05
C LEU A 55 -0.28 2.54 -8.01
N VAL A 56 -0.05 1.37 -8.60
CA VAL A 56 -1.05 0.68 -9.43
C VAL A 56 -2.27 0.28 -8.61
N LEU A 57 -2.08 -0.28 -7.41
CA LEU A 57 -3.19 -0.64 -6.53
C LEU A 57 -3.97 0.60 -6.08
N LEU A 58 -3.28 1.70 -5.76
CA LEU A 58 -3.89 3.00 -5.44
C LEU A 58 -4.57 3.65 -6.65
N ALA A 59 -4.22 3.25 -7.87
CA ALA A 59 -4.85 3.79 -9.07
C ALA A 59 -6.25 3.21 -9.32
N ASP A 60 -6.62 2.13 -8.62
CA ASP A 60 -7.91 1.45 -8.75
C ASP A 60 -9.09 2.40 -8.47
N PRO A 61 -10.08 2.51 -9.39
CA PRO A 61 -11.19 3.46 -9.25
C PRO A 61 -12.08 3.20 -8.03
N GLU A 62 -12.31 1.92 -7.69
CA GLU A 62 -13.18 1.53 -6.58
C GLU A 62 -12.51 1.90 -5.24
N LEU A 63 -11.23 1.59 -5.11
CA LEU A 63 -10.42 1.99 -3.96
C LEU A 63 -10.33 3.53 -3.85
N LYS A 64 -10.07 4.25 -4.93
CA LYS A 64 -10.04 5.72 -4.93
C LYS A 64 -11.34 6.33 -4.42
N ASN A 65 -12.48 5.83 -4.91
CA ASN A 65 -13.79 6.30 -4.48
C ASN A 65 -14.03 6.02 -3.00
N TYR A 66 -13.60 4.85 -2.51
CA TYR A 66 -13.67 4.53 -1.09
C TYR A 66 -12.80 5.47 -0.24
N LEU A 67 -11.54 5.67 -0.62
CA LEU A 67 -10.63 6.57 0.10
C LEU A 67 -11.13 8.03 0.10
N ALA A 68 -11.74 8.49 -0.99
CA ALA A 68 -12.35 9.82 -1.05
C ALA A 68 -13.51 9.97 -0.05
N LYS A 69 -14.37 8.95 0.07
CA LYS A 69 -15.45 8.93 1.07
C LYS A 69 -14.90 8.97 2.49
N VAL A 70 -13.89 8.15 2.79
CA VAL A 70 -13.24 8.12 4.11
C VAL A 70 -12.56 9.45 4.42
N ARG A 71 -11.86 10.06 3.46
CA ARG A 71 -11.21 11.37 3.62
C ARG A 71 -12.22 12.48 3.93
N GLY A 72 -13.39 12.43 3.30
CA GLY A 72 -14.50 13.35 3.58
C GLY A 72 -15.08 13.24 4.99
N LEU A 73 -14.73 12.20 5.78
CA LEU A 73 -15.12 12.08 7.19
C LEU A 73 -14.09 12.67 8.16
N VAL A 74 -12.88 12.94 7.70
CA VAL A 74 -11.74 13.42 8.51
C VAL A 74 -11.48 14.92 8.28
N THR A 75 -12.08 15.50 7.24
CA THR A 75 -11.99 16.93 6.88
C THR A 75 -13.23 17.66 7.39
#